data_AF-A0A7X4DHV3-F1
#
_entry.id   AF-A0A7X4DHV3-F1
#
_cell.length_a   1.000
_cell.length_b   1.000
_cell.length_c   1.000
_cell.angle_alpha   90.00
_cell.angle_beta   90.00
_cell.angle_gamma   90.00
#
_symmetry.space_group_name_H-M   'P 1'
#
loop_
_entity.id
_entity.type
_entity.pdbx_description
1 polymer ?
#
loop_
_entity_poly.entity_id
_entity_poly.type
_entity_poly.pdbx_seq_one_letter_code
_entity_poly.pdbx_strand_id
1 'polypeptide(L)'
;WGVEVVLDGGDRVGFRPGWLLDCTGRAGVLGRRHRVLETAAPTLAVIRRYENADGWPNVEPTHALVESVERGWAWSVPTLERERHVAVMLDPELHAVMEGADDLTAAFEAEIDHTSLMRSITTLARPVGPAWAVTASMYTSSTFADGRALLVGDAASFVDPMSSYGVKKALASGWLAAVAVNTAIRTPEMAAAAAEFFGRRERAMYESLRGGLAPHVAGVGGGERNDPFWERRAEWLADQPGSAADPNAPDGPDAATLRDDPEVRAAFHALRLGSGRLRTGRRDTVDRPLIIGNRLRMAPALVTPRFPEGVRYFRDIDMLRVVHLAAASRNPGALYESYSEWAAREDLPPVDLANFIGVVALLVADGVLVPGADRS
;
A
#
# COMPACT_ATOMS: atom_id res chain seq x y z
N TRP A 1 -7.61 5.72 28.01
CA TRP A 1 -6.65 4.61 28.12
C TRP A 1 -5.79 4.82 29.35
N GLY A 2 -5.54 3.77 30.12
CA GLY A 2 -4.48 3.71 31.14
C GLY A 2 -3.44 2.70 30.68
N VAL A 3 -2.16 3.01 30.86
CA VAL A 3 -1.05 2.13 30.47
C VAL A 3 -0.16 1.92 31.68
N GLU A 4 0.21 0.68 31.98
CA GLU A 4 1.23 0.34 32.95
C GLU A 4 2.50 -0.06 32.20
N VAL A 5 3.62 0.55 32.54
CA VAL A 5 4.94 0.23 31.97
C VAL A 5 5.81 -0.36 33.06
N VAL A 6 6.47 -1.47 32.76
CA VAL A 6 7.49 -2.08 33.61
C VAL A 6 8.84 -1.54 33.14
N LEU A 7 9.57 -0.85 34.03
CA LEU A 7 10.91 -0.35 33.76
C LEU A 7 11.94 -1.48 33.91
N ASP A 8 13.16 -1.29 33.39
CA ASP A 8 14.24 -2.30 33.46
C ASP A 8 14.60 -2.74 34.89
N GLY A 9 14.24 -1.96 35.92
CA GLY A 9 14.40 -2.30 37.34
C GLY A 9 13.23 -3.09 37.96
N GLY A 10 12.18 -3.40 37.20
CA GLY A 10 10.96 -4.08 37.67
C GLY A 10 9.89 -3.15 38.24
N ASP A 11 10.21 -1.86 38.43
CA ASP A 11 9.26 -0.84 38.87
C ASP A 11 8.12 -0.66 37.85
N ARG A 12 6.91 -0.47 38.36
CA ARG A 12 5.69 -0.26 37.56
C ARG A 12 5.26 1.19 37.62
N VAL A 13 5.08 1.81 36.45
CA VAL A 13 4.62 3.19 36.33
C VAL A 13 3.34 3.25 35.51
N GLY A 14 2.31 3.89 36.07
CA GLY A 14 1.03 4.11 35.41
C GLY A 14 0.95 5.45 34.69
N PHE A 15 0.51 5.44 33.43
CA PHE A 15 0.27 6.61 32.60
C PHE A 15 -1.19 6.69 32.15
N ARG A 16 -1.69 7.91 31.98
CA ARG A 16 -3.00 8.19 31.35
C ARG A 16 -2.82 9.13 30.16
N PRO A 17 -2.33 8.63 29.01
CA PRO A 17 -2.06 9.48 27.88
C PRO A 17 -3.36 9.95 27.22
N GLY A 18 -3.33 11.15 26.63
CA GLY A 18 -4.45 11.67 25.84
C GLY A 18 -4.68 10.89 24.54
N TRP A 19 -3.64 10.24 24.01
CA TRP A 19 -3.65 9.35 22.85
C TRP A 19 -2.63 8.23 23.04
N LEU A 20 -2.95 7.03 22.57
CA LEU A 20 -2.08 5.86 22.62
C LEU A 20 -1.85 5.35 21.18
N LEU A 21 -0.60 5.07 20.81
CA LEU A 21 -0.28 4.52 19.50
C LEU A 21 0.41 3.17 19.73
N ASP A 22 -0.20 2.10 19.24
CA ASP A 22 0.44 0.79 19.23
C ASP A 22 1.35 0.69 18.01
N CYS A 23 2.64 0.88 18.24
CA CYS A 23 3.70 0.72 17.25
C CYS A 23 4.57 -0.52 17.54
N THR A 24 4.05 -1.49 18.29
CA THR A 24 4.83 -2.67 18.77
C THR A 24 5.07 -3.72 17.69
N GLY A 25 4.77 -3.37 16.44
CA GLY A 25 4.85 -4.24 15.29
C GLY A 25 4.00 -5.50 15.50
N ARG A 26 4.57 -6.65 15.15
CA ARG A 26 3.86 -7.93 15.19
C ARG A 26 3.48 -8.41 16.59
N ALA A 27 4.14 -7.90 17.63
CA ALA A 27 3.76 -8.18 19.02
C ALA A 27 2.32 -7.73 19.29
N GLY A 28 1.92 -6.58 18.71
CA GLY A 28 0.56 -6.07 18.72
C GLY A 28 -0.04 -5.99 20.12
N VAL A 29 0.62 -5.28 21.04
CA VAL A 29 0.20 -5.19 22.46
C VAL A 29 -1.27 -4.80 22.60
N LEU A 30 -1.78 -3.91 21.75
CA LEU A 30 -3.21 -3.61 21.61
C LEU A 30 -3.81 -4.29 20.39
N GLY A 31 -3.08 -4.31 19.27
CA GLY A 31 -3.59 -4.79 17.99
C GLY A 31 -4.02 -6.26 17.99
N ARG A 32 -3.39 -7.11 18.82
CA ARG A 32 -3.65 -8.55 18.87
C ARG A 32 -5.11 -8.90 19.17
N ARG A 33 -5.83 -8.09 19.96
CA ARG A 33 -7.25 -8.33 20.28
C ARG A 33 -8.20 -8.01 19.13
N HIS A 34 -7.74 -7.25 18.13
CA HIS A 34 -8.52 -6.87 16.96
C HIS A 34 -8.09 -7.62 15.70
N ARG A 35 -7.00 -8.39 15.79
CA ARG A 35 -6.36 -9.08 14.67
C ARG A 35 -7.28 -10.08 14.00
N VAL A 36 -7.36 -10.00 12.68
CA VAL A 36 -8.06 -10.93 11.79
C VAL A 36 -7.01 -11.59 10.92
N LEU A 37 -6.76 -12.88 11.15
CA LEU A 37 -5.75 -13.64 10.41
C LEU A 37 -6.27 -14.05 9.03
N GLU A 38 -5.41 -13.99 8.02
CA GLU A 38 -5.67 -14.62 6.73
C GLU A 38 -5.27 -16.09 6.84
N THR A 39 -6.27 -16.97 7.02
CA THR A 39 -6.01 -18.41 7.26
C THR A 39 -5.91 -19.21 5.97
N ALA A 40 -6.35 -18.67 4.84
CA ALA A 40 -6.40 -19.42 3.58
C ALA A 40 -5.03 -19.57 2.90
N ALA A 41 -4.03 -18.76 3.27
CA ALA A 41 -2.67 -18.84 2.76
C ALA A 41 -1.65 -18.68 3.89
N PRO A 42 -1.54 -19.66 4.81
CA PRO A 42 -0.56 -19.57 5.87
C PRO A 42 0.85 -19.58 5.29
N THR A 43 1.74 -18.77 5.86
CA THR A 43 3.12 -18.66 5.42
C THR A 43 4.05 -18.77 6.61
N LEU A 44 5.08 -19.59 6.50
CA LEU A 44 6.21 -19.70 7.42
C LEU A 44 7.47 -19.28 6.69
N ALA A 45 8.20 -18.31 7.25
CA ALA A 45 9.53 -17.98 6.79
C ALA A 45 10.55 -18.76 7.62
N VAL A 46 11.38 -19.58 6.96
CA VAL A 46 12.55 -20.22 7.59
C VAL A 46 13.79 -19.56 7.01
N ILE A 47 14.63 -19.01 7.88
CA ILE A 47 15.66 -18.04 7.53
C ILE A 47 17.00 -18.49 8.10
N ARG A 48 18.06 -18.31 7.32
CA ARG A 48 19.44 -18.48 7.79
C ARG A 48 20.36 -17.41 7.21
N ARG A 49 21.40 -17.09 7.96
CA ARG A 49 22.45 -16.16 7.53
C ARG A 49 23.58 -16.89 6.84
N TYR A 50 24.14 -16.25 5.82
CA TYR A 50 25.30 -16.72 5.09
C TYR A 50 26.32 -15.60 4.93
N GLU A 51 27.60 -15.95 5.03
CA GLU A 51 28.72 -15.04 4.85
C GLU A 51 29.62 -15.55 3.72
N ASN A 52 30.01 -14.68 2.80
CA ASN A 52 31.02 -14.98 1.78
C ASN A 52 32.17 -13.97 1.86
N ALA A 53 33.35 -14.46 2.24
CA ALA A 53 34.55 -13.63 2.43
C ALA A 53 35.04 -13.02 1.11
N ASP A 54 34.81 -13.72 -0.01
CA ASP A 54 35.25 -13.32 -1.35
C ASP A 54 34.19 -12.48 -2.08
N GLY A 55 33.12 -12.08 -1.38
CA GLY A 55 31.97 -11.39 -1.95
C GLY A 55 30.97 -12.36 -2.61
N TRP A 56 29.98 -11.83 -3.30
CA TRP A 56 28.90 -12.64 -3.89
C TRP A 56 29.05 -12.71 -5.41
N PRO A 57 29.85 -13.64 -5.95
CA PRO A 57 30.04 -13.74 -7.39
C PRO A 57 28.71 -14.07 -8.07
N ASN A 58 28.48 -13.49 -9.24
CA ASN A 58 27.29 -13.71 -10.09
C ASN A 58 25.97 -13.10 -9.60
N VAL A 59 25.99 -12.31 -8.53
CA VAL A 59 24.83 -11.50 -8.12
C VAL A 59 25.27 -10.07 -7.83
N GLU A 60 24.41 -9.12 -8.15
CA GLU A 60 24.63 -7.72 -7.78
C GLU A 60 24.59 -7.60 -6.24
N PRO A 61 25.67 -7.15 -5.58
CA PRO A 61 25.77 -7.14 -4.12
C PRO A 61 24.63 -6.43 -3.41
N THR A 62 24.01 -5.44 -4.07
CA THR A 62 22.93 -4.62 -3.51
C THR A 62 21.51 -5.12 -3.80
N HIS A 63 21.36 -6.09 -4.71
CA HIS A 63 20.03 -6.54 -5.13
C HIS A 63 19.41 -7.52 -4.13
N ALA A 64 18.11 -7.38 -3.91
CA ALA A 64 17.29 -8.45 -3.38
C ALA A 64 17.09 -9.52 -4.46
N LEU A 65 17.16 -10.79 -4.08
CA LEU A 65 16.92 -11.93 -4.94
C LEU A 65 15.60 -12.59 -4.55
N VAL A 66 14.83 -13.01 -5.54
CA VAL A 66 13.55 -13.72 -5.35
C VAL A 66 13.51 -14.88 -6.33
N GLU A 67 13.12 -16.05 -5.86
CA GLU A 67 12.99 -17.26 -6.65
C GLU A 67 11.70 -17.98 -6.27
N SER A 68 10.88 -18.32 -7.26
CA SER A 68 9.70 -19.15 -7.05
C SER A 68 10.03 -20.62 -7.28
N VAL A 69 9.52 -21.50 -6.43
CA VAL A 69 9.68 -22.96 -6.52
C VAL A 69 8.32 -23.64 -6.37
N GLU A 70 8.23 -24.94 -6.65
CA GLU A 70 6.97 -25.69 -6.56
C GLU A 70 6.33 -25.62 -5.15
N ARG A 71 7.17 -25.64 -4.11
CA ARG A 71 6.74 -25.75 -2.71
C ARG A 71 6.61 -24.41 -1.98
N GLY A 72 6.86 -23.30 -2.68
CA GLY A 72 6.95 -21.99 -2.04
C GLY A 72 7.75 -20.98 -2.86
N TRP A 73 8.35 -20.02 -2.17
CA TRP A 73 9.31 -19.11 -2.79
C TRP A 73 10.44 -18.81 -1.82
N ALA A 74 11.57 -18.36 -2.35
CA ALA A 74 12.74 -18.02 -1.56
C ALA A 74 13.18 -16.60 -1.86
N TRP A 75 13.83 -15.97 -0.89
CA TRP A 75 14.46 -14.67 -1.08
C TRP A 75 15.83 -14.60 -0.43
N SER A 76 16.66 -13.68 -0.94
CA SER A 76 17.90 -13.30 -0.29
C SER A 76 18.12 -11.79 -0.33
N VAL A 77 18.40 -11.20 0.82
CA VAL A 77 18.76 -9.78 0.93
C VAL A 77 20.15 -9.60 1.56
N PRO A 78 20.96 -8.65 1.05
CA PRO A 78 22.21 -8.27 1.67
C PRO A 78 21.96 -7.47 2.95
N THR A 79 22.68 -7.79 4.02
CA THR A 79 22.68 -7.00 5.27
C THR A 79 23.98 -6.24 5.47
N LEU A 80 25.08 -6.83 5.02
CA LEU A 80 26.41 -6.22 4.95
C LEU A 80 27.04 -6.63 3.61
N GLU A 81 28.16 -6.02 3.24
CA GLU A 81 28.86 -6.31 1.98
C GLU A 81 29.10 -7.82 1.73
N ARG A 82 29.38 -8.57 2.81
CA ARG A 82 29.72 -10.00 2.78
C ARG A 82 28.65 -10.90 3.37
N GLU A 83 27.52 -10.34 3.82
CA GLU A 83 26.49 -11.08 4.53
C GLU A 83 25.14 -10.98 3.83
N ARG A 84 24.46 -12.12 3.70
CA ARG A 84 23.09 -12.20 3.22
C ARG A 84 22.24 -13.01 4.18
N HIS A 85 21.00 -12.58 4.32
CA HIS A 85 19.93 -13.44 4.81
C HIS A 85 19.36 -14.20 3.62
N VAL A 86 19.10 -15.49 3.80
CA VAL A 86 18.42 -16.35 2.83
C VAL A 86 17.22 -16.95 3.55
N ALA A 87 16.06 -16.93 2.90
CA ALA A 87 14.84 -17.46 3.46
C ALA A 87 14.08 -18.30 2.45
N VAL A 88 13.42 -19.34 2.94
CA VAL A 88 12.37 -20.07 2.23
C VAL A 88 11.03 -19.76 2.87
N MET A 89 10.03 -19.54 2.03
CA MET A 89 8.68 -19.11 2.38
C MET A 89 7.75 -20.26 2.03
N LEU A 90 7.31 -20.98 3.06
CA LEU A 90 6.65 -22.27 2.95
C LEU A 90 5.22 -22.18 3.48
N ASP A 91 4.38 -23.12 3.05
CA ASP A 91 3.11 -23.36 3.71
C ASP A 91 3.33 -24.39 4.84
N PRO A 92 3.12 -24.01 6.12
CA PRO A 92 3.37 -24.91 7.26
C PRO A 92 2.43 -26.12 7.32
N GLU A 93 1.34 -26.15 6.54
CA GLU A 93 0.43 -27.31 6.47
C GLU A 93 0.87 -28.32 5.41
N LEU A 94 1.56 -27.85 4.36
CA LEU A 94 2.10 -28.69 3.29
C LEU A 94 3.48 -29.27 3.65
N HIS A 95 4.12 -28.74 4.69
CA HIS A 95 5.41 -29.20 5.19
C HIS A 95 5.23 -29.66 6.63
N ALA A 96 5.63 -30.91 6.95
CA ALA A 96 5.71 -31.36 8.33
C ALA A 96 6.73 -30.47 9.07
N VAL A 97 6.25 -29.49 9.84
CA VAL A 97 7.13 -28.56 10.55
C VAL A 97 7.93 -29.34 11.59
N MET A 98 9.24 -29.14 11.56
CA MET A 98 10.24 -29.88 12.32
C MET A 98 10.36 -29.40 13.78
N GLU A 99 10.65 -30.31 14.71
CA GLU A 99 10.79 -30.02 16.14
C GLU A 99 12.26 -29.70 16.49
N GLY A 100 12.55 -28.44 16.86
CA GLY A 100 13.89 -28.03 17.31
C GLY A 100 14.77 -27.40 16.23
N ALA A 101 15.86 -26.74 16.64
CA ALA A 101 16.68 -25.90 15.76
C ALA A 101 17.55 -26.68 14.77
N ASP A 102 18.05 -27.85 15.16
CA ASP A 102 18.87 -28.71 14.29
C ASP A 102 18.01 -29.31 13.18
N ASP A 103 16.84 -29.82 13.54
CA ASP A 103 15.87 -30.33 12.58
C ASP A 103 15.41 -29.21 11.63
N LEU A 104 15.07 -28.02 12.15
CA LEU A 104 14.71 -26.87 11.31
C LEU A 104 15.83 -26.46 10.33
N THR A 105 17.09 -26.55 10.75
CA THR A 105 18.24 -26.25 9.89
C THR A 105 18.37 -27.28 8.77
N ALA A 106 18.19 -28.57 9.08
CA ALA A 106 18.17 -29.62 8.07
C ALA A 106 16.99 -29.47 7.09
N ALA A 107 15.78 -29.11 7.56
CA ALA A 107 14.66 -28.74 6.69
C ALA A 107 15.03 -27.60 5.75
N PHE A 108 15.58 -26.52 6.31
CA PHE A 108 15.95 -25.35 5.54
C PHE A 108 16.94 -25.72 4.43
N GLU A 109 17.98 -26.50 4.75
CA GLU A 109 18.97 -26.96 3.76
C GLU A 109 18.33 -27.83 2.67
N ALA A 110 17.41 -28.73 3.03
CA ALA A 110 16.67 -29.54 2.06
C ALA A 110 15.78 -28.68 1.14
N GLU A 111 15.13 -27.65 1.67
CA GLU A 111 14.33 -26.72 0.85
C GLU A 111 15.21 -25.84 -0.05
N ILE A 112 16.41 -25.45 0.40
CA ILE A 112 17.40 -24.77 -0.45
C ILE A 112 17.85 -25.67 -1.62
N ASP A 113 17.93 -26.99 -1.45
CA ASP A 113 18.27 -27.91 -2.54
C ASP A 113 17.21 -27.96 -3.66
N HIS A 114 15.96 -27.55 -3.37
CA HIS A 114 14.90 -27.38 -4.36
C HIS A 114 14.96 -26.03 -5.09
N THR A 115 15.88 -25.15 -4.72
CA THR A 115 16.13 -23.87 -5.37
C THR A 115 17.33 -23.96 -6.33
N SER A 116 17.32 -23.15 -7.38
CA SER A 116 18.46 -22.98 -8.29
C SER A 116 19.31 -21.77 -7.90
N LEU A 117 18.68 -20.60 -7.74
CA LEU A 117 19.37 -19.35 -7.44
C LEU A 117 19.90 -19.35 -6.00
N MET A 118 19.07 -19.68 -5.01
CA MET A 118 19.53 -19.67 -3.61
C MET A 118 20.63 -20.70 -3.36
N ARG A 119 20.49 -21.91 -3.92
CA ARG A 119 21.54 -22.95 -3.87
C ARG A 119 22.86 -22.48 -4.46
N SER A 120 22.82 -21.77 -5.59
CA SER A 120 24.03 -21.29 -6.27
C SER A 120 24.84 -20.30 -5.42
N ILE A 121 24.16 -19.46 -4.61
CA ILE A 121 24.83 -18.49 -3.75
C ILE A 121 25.22 -19.11 -2.40
N THR A 122 24.42 -20.02 -1.85
CA THR A 122 24.69 -20.62 -0.54
C THR A 122 25.81 -21.64 -0.58
N THR A 123 26.02 -22.34 -1.71
CA THR A 123 27.12 -23.30 -1.89
C THR A 123 28.51 -22.65 -1.90
N LEU A 124 28.57 -21.35 -2.24
CA LEU A 124 29.81 -20.57 -2.23
C LEU A 124 30.04 -19.83 -0.90
N ALA A 125 29.10 -19.93 0.04
CA ALA A 125 29.10 -19.16 1.28
C ALA A 125 29.17 -20.04 2.51
N ARG A 126 29.67 -19.48 3.61
CA ARG A 126 29.69 -20.13 4.92
C ARG A 126 28.37 -19.83 5.64
N PRO A 127 27.64 -20.83 6.14
CA PRO A 127 26.48 -20.57 6.98
C PRO A 127 26.87 -19.96 8.33
N VAL A 128 25.98 -19.12 8.87
CA VAL A 128 26.15 -18.44 10.16
C VAL A 128 24.98 -18.80 11.08
N GLY A 129 25.26 -19.61 12.10
CA GLY A 129 24.27 -20.07 13.07
C GLY A 129 23.25 -21.08 12.51
N PRO A 130 22.32 -21.54 13.36
CA PRO A 130 21.20 -22.37 12.93
C PRO A 130 20.16 -21.54 12.16
N ALA A 131 19.32 -22.23 11.39
CA ALA A 131 18.13 -21.61 10.82
C ALA A 131 17.12 -21.28 11.93
N TRP A 132 16.27 -20.28 11.70
CA TRP A 132 15.18 -19.90 12.58
C TRP A 132 13.91 -19.65 11.78
N ALA A 133 12.75 -19.81 12.43
CA ALA A 133 11.47 -19.68 11.76
C ALA A 133 10.62 -18.57 12.39
N VAL A 134 9.83 -17.91 11.56
CA VAL A 134 8.82 -16.96 11.98
C VAL A 134 7.62 -17.07 11.05
N THR A 135 6.40 -17.03 11.60
CA THR A 135 5.21 -16.92 10.74
C THR A 135 5.32 -15.66 9.89
N ALA A 136 4.96 -15.76 8.61
CA ALA A 136 4.86 -14.65 7.69
C ALA A 136 3.43 -14.58 7.11
N SER A 137 2.45 -15.21 7.78
CA SER A 137 1.05 -15.16 7.38
C SER A 137 0.53 -13.74 7.49
N MET A 138 -0.25 -13.34 6.49
CA MET A 138 -0.91 -12.05 6.48
C MET A 138 -1.98 -11.95 7.57
N TYR A 139 -2.22 -10.72 8.02
CA TYR A 139 -3.34 -10.41 8.88
C TYR A 139 -3.70 -8.94 8.77
N THR A 140 -4.95 -8.64 9.08
CA THR A 140 -5.47 -7.29 9.22
C THR A 140 -6.05 -7.09 10.61
N SER A 141 -6.75 -5.98 10.81
CA SER A 141 -7.47 -5.67 12.04
C SER A 141 -8.93 -5.33 11.74
N SER A 142 -9.82 -5.80 12.61
CA SER A 142 -11.25 -5.45 12.58
C SER A 142 -11.47 -3.95 12.80
N THR A 143 -10.58 -3.29 13.53
CA THR A 143 -10.51 -1.82 13.63
C THR A 143 -9.07 -1.34 13.73
N PHE A 144 -8.78 -0.18 13.15
CA PHE A 144 -7.47 0.48 13.22
C PHE A 144 -7.41 1.58 14.28
N ALA A 145 -8.57 1.95 14.83
CA ALA A 145 -8.70 2.91 15.91
C ALA A 145 -9.69 2.39 16.96
N ASP A 146 -9.33 2.51 18.24
CA ASP A 146 -10.20 2.18 19.36
C ASP A 146 -10.20 3.34 20.37
N GLY A 147 -11.25 4.16 20.31
CA GLY A 147 -11.34 5.41 21.04
C GLY A 147 -10.15 6.33 20.72
N ARG A 148 -9.30 6.58 21.72
CA ARG A 148 -8.06 7.38 21.59
C ARG A 148 -6.80 6.53 21.38
N ALA A 149 -6.95 5.31 20.87
CA ALA A 149 -5.84 4.44 20.51
C ALA A 149 -5.82 4.22 18.99
N LEU A 150 -4.64 4.25 18.38
CA LEU A 150 -4.42 3.90 16.97
C LEU A 150 -3.47 2.69 16.89
N LEU A 151 -3.73 1.79 15.95
CA LEU A 151 -2.82 0.70 15.61
C LEU A 151 -1.96 1.14 14.42
N VAL A 152 -0.63 1.03 14.52
CA VAL A 152 0.30 1.61 13.54
C VAL A 152 1.28 0.55 13.04
N GLY A 153 1.51 0.52 11.73
CA GLY A 153 2.43 -0.43 11.11
C GLY A 153 1.96 -1.88 11.29
N ASP A 154 2.86 -2.77 11.71
CA ASP A 154 2.53 -4.20 11.84
C ASP A 154 1.59 -4.50 13.03
N ALA A 155 1.37 -3.55 13.93
CA ALA A 155 0.34 -3.67 14.95
C ALA A 155 -1.08 -3.57 14.35
N ALA A 156 -1.22 -2.84 13.24
CA ALA A 156 -2.47 -2.71 12.49
C ALA A 156 -2.67 -3.87 11.50
N SER A 157 -1.68 -4.13 10.65
CA SER A 157 -1.77 -5.16 9.61
C SER A 157 -0.39 -5.62 9.16
N PHE A 158 -0.29 -6.87 8.73
CA PHE A 158 0.91 -7.46 8.14
C PHE A 158 0.59 -7.98 6.74
N VAL A 159 1.43 -7.62 5.78
CA VAL A 159 1.28 -7.93 4.35
C VAL A 159 2.31 -8.94 3.90
N ASP A 160 2.09 -9.60 2.77
CA ASP A 160 3.01 -10.61 2.26
C ASP A 160 4.40 -10.00 1.98
N PRO A 161 5.49 -10.61 2.48
CA PRO A 161 6.86 -10.12 2.27
C PRO A 161 7.30 -10.04 0.81
N MET A 162 6.65 -10.75 -0.12
CA MET A 162 6.92 -10.68 -1.56
C MET A 162 6.80 -9.25 -2.10
N SER A 163 5.92 -8.43 -1.49
CA SER A 163 5.75 -7.02 -1.85
C SER A 163 6.94 -6.12 -1.47
N SER A 164 7.81 -6.57 -0.55
CA SER A 164 8.85 -5.74 0.12
C SER A 164 8.31 -4.41 0.71
N TYR A 165 7.00 -4.33 0.99
CA TYR A 165 6.34 -3.06 1.33
C TYR A 165 6.15 -2.84 2.83
N GLY A 166 6.49 -3.82 3.68
CA GLY A 166 6.21 -3.76 5.13
C GLY A 166 6.75 -2.50 5.81
N VAL A 167 8.03 -2.17 5.58
CA VAL A 167 8.67 -0.97 6.16
C VAL A 167 8.05 0.31 5.59
N LYS A 168 7.83 0.38 4.27
CA LYS A 168 7.22 1.53 3.61
C LYS A 168 5.80 1.78 4.14
N LYS A 169 5.00 0.72 4.30
CA LYS A 169 3.67 0.76 4.94
C LYS A 169 3.77 1.28 6.37
N ALA A 170 4.69 0.75 7.18
CA ALA A 170 4.85 1.18 8.58
C ALA A 170 5.22 2.68 8.69
N LEU A 171 6.09 3.17 7.81
CA LEU A 171 6.44 4.60 7.75
C LEU A 171 5.25 5.48 7.34
N ALA A 172 4.51 5.07 6.30
CA ALA A 172 3.30 5.78 5.86
C ALA A 172 2.23 5.81 6.96
N SER A 173 2.03 4.67 7.63
CA SER A 173 1.14 4.51 8.78
C SER A 173 1.52 5.45 9.93
N GLY A 174 2.81 5.49 10.30
CA GLY A 174 3.31 6.37 11.35
C GLY A 174 3.16 7.87 11.04
N TRP A 175 3.46 8.26 9.78
CA TRP A 175 3.23 9.63 9.32
C TRP A 175 1.75 10.01 9.41
N LEU A 176 0.85 9.14 8.96
CA LEU A 176 -0.58 9.43 8.97
C LEU A 176 -1.15 9.45 10.39
N ALA A 177 -0.71 8.55 11.26
CA ALA A 177 -1.08 8.57 12.67
C ALA A 177 -0.67 9.90 13.33
N ALA A 178 0.52 10.44 13.01
CA ALA A 178 0.95 11.74 13.49
C ALA A 178 0.03 12.87 13.01
N VAL A 179 -0.39 12.86 11.74
CA VAL A 179 -1.36 13.83 11.20
C VAL A 179 -2.71 13.72 11.92
N ALA A 180 -3.24 12.51 12.09
CA ALA A 180 -4.52 12.27 12.74
C ALA A 180 -4.51 12.71 14.21
N VAL A 181 -3.49 12.33 14.97
CA VAL A 181 -3.35 12.69 16.39
C VAL A 181 -3.08 14.18 16.56
N ASN A 182 -2.23 14.79 15.73
CA ASN A 182 -2.01 16.24 15.76
C ASN A 182 -3.31 17.00 15.48
N THR A 183 -4.12 16.54 14.53
CA THR A 183 -5.46 17.09 14.27
C THR A 183 -6.33 16.99 15.51
N ALA A 184 -6.44 15.79 16.10
CA ALA A 184 -7.29 15.56 17.27
C ALA A 184 -6.84 16.34 18.52
N ILE A 185 -5.55 16.64 18.66
CA ILE A 185 -5.03 17.47 19.75
C ILE A 185 -5.34 18.95 19.51
N ARG A 186 -5.17 19.44 18.28
CA ARG A 186 -5.34 20.87 17.94
C ARG A 186 -6.78 21.26 17.67
N THR A 187 -7.62 20.31 17.29
CA THR A 187 -9.02 20.48 16.88
C THR A 187 -9.82 19.27 17.40
N PRO A 188 -10.13 19.22 18.71
CA PRO A 188 -10.75 18.05 19.35
C PRO A 188 -12.06 17.58 18.71
N GLU A 189 -12.84 18.50 18.14
CA GLU A 189 -14.06 18.22 17.39
C GLU A 189 -13.82 17.39 16.12
N MET A 190 -12.60 17.42 15.56
CA MET A 190 -12.19 16.60 14.42
C MET A 190 -11.59 15.25 14.83
N ALA A 191 -11.51 14.92 16.13
CA ALA A 191 -10.85 13.70 16.59
C ALA A 191 -11.46 12.41 16.00
N ALA A 192 -12.79 12.33 15.93
CA ALA A 192 -13.49 11.18 15.35
C ALA A 192 -13.23 11.06 13.85
N ALA A 193 -13.38 12.16 13.11
CA ALA A 193 -13.10 12.21 11.67
C ALA A 193 -11.64 11.87 11.34
N ALA A 194 -10.70 12.27 12.21
CA ALA A 194 -9.28 11.98 12.06
C ALA A 194 -8.95 10.49 12.27
N ALA A 195 -9.53 9.88 13.31
CA ALA A 195 -9.37 8.44 13.56
C ALA A 195 -10.02 7.60 12.44
N GLU A 196 -11.19 8.01 11.95
CA GLU A 196 -11.86 7.35 10.84
C GLU A 196 -11.06 7.47 9.54
N PHE A 197 -10.53 8.67 9.24
CA PHE A 197 -9.64 8.89 8.09
C PHE A 197 -8.41 7.99 8.15
N PHE A 198 -7.75 7.91 9.30
CA PHE A 198 -6.62 7.01 9.53
C PHE A 198 -7.01 5.55 9.26
N GLY A 199 -8.11 5.08 9.85
CA GLY A 199 -8.52 3.68 9.72
C GLY A 199 -8.97 3.29 8.30
N ARG A 200 -9.64 4.20 7.57
CA ARG A 200 -9.94 3.97 6.14
C ARG A 200 -8.66 3.82 5.33
N ARG A 201 -7.64 4.63 5.61
CA ARG A 201 -6.37 4.60 4.87
C ARG A 201 -5.53 3.37 5.17
N GLU A 202 -5.48 2.91 6.42
CA GLU A 202 -4.85 1.64 6.78
C GLU A 202 -5.52 0.46 6.06
N ARG A 203 -6.87 0.45 6.03
CA ARG A 203 -7.64 -0.58 5.32
C ARG A 203 -7.33 -0.58 3.82
N ALA A 204 -7.43 0.58 3.17
CA ALA A 204 -7.15 0.72 1.75
C ALA A 204 -5.71 0.30 1.40
N MET A 205 -4.74 0.62 2.26
CA MET A 205 -3.36 0.19 2.05
C MET A 205 -3.18 -1.33 2.16
N TYR A 206 -3.82 -1.97 3.12
CA TYR A 206 -3.81 -3.43 3.24
C TYR A 206 -4.47 -4.11 2.03
N GLU A 207 -5.67 -3.67 1.65
CA GLU A 207 -6.43 -4.24 0.54
C GLU A 207 -5.71 -4.07 -0.80
N SER A 208 -5.06 -2.91 -1.00
CA SER A 208 -4.21 -2.62 -2.16
C SER A 208 -3.05 -3.61 -2.28
N LEU A 209 -2.28 -3.76 -1.19
CA LEU A 209 -1.12 -4.64 -1.18
C LEU A 209 -1.51 -6.12 -1.31
N ARG A 210 -2.66 -6.51 -0.76
CA ARG A 210 -3.22 -7.85 -0.94
C ARG A 210 -3.65 -8.11 -2.38
N GLY A 211 -4.38 -7.16 -3.00
CA GLY A 211 -4.80 -7.28 -4.40
C GLY A 211 -3.62 -7.29 -5.38
N GLY A 212 -2.57 -6.52 -5.07
CA GLY A 212 -1.32 -6.50 -5.84
C GLY A 212 -0.56 -7.83 -5.86
N LEU A 213 -0.88 -8.79 -4.99
CA LEU A 213 -0.27 -10.13 -5.03
C LEU A 213 -0.84 -11.01 -6.15
N ALA A 214 -2.07 -10.79 -6.58
CA ALA A 214 -2.75 -11.68 -7.53
C ALA A 214 -2.02 -11.82 -8.87
N PRO A 215 -1.53 -10.74 -9.52
CA PRO A 215 -0.75 -10.86 -10.75
C PRO A 215 0.57 -11.64 -10.56
N HIS A 216 1.21 -11.52 -9.39
CA HIS A 216 2.43 -12.26 -9.08
C HIS A 216 2.15 -13.75 -8.90
N VAL A 217 1.12 -14.11 -8.14
CA VAL A 217 0.71 -15.50 -7.94
C VAL A 217 0.25 -16.13 -9.26
N ALA A 218 -0.54 -15.42 -10.06
CA ALA A 218 -0.99 -15.91 -11.38
C ALA A 218 0.18 -16.09 -12.37
N GLY A 219 1.19 -15.23 -12.32
CA GLY A 219 2.38 -15.33 -13.17
C GLY A 219 3.26 -16.56 -12.86
N VAL A 220 3.21 -17.05 -11.63
CA VAL A 220 3.99 -18.23 -11.18
C VAL A 220 3.16 -19.51 -11.27
N GLY A 221 1.90 -19.47 -10.85
CA GLY A 221 0.97 -20.61 -10.86
C GLY A 221 0.25 -20.86 -12.19
N GLY A 222 0.39 -19.98 -13.18
CA GLY A 222 -0.36 -20.03 -14.45
C GLY A 222 0.13 -21.03 -15.52
N GLY A 223 0.87 -22.08 -15.13
CA GLY A 223 1.39 -23.11 -16.05
C GLY A 223 0.71 -24.48 -15.89
N GLU A 224 1.20 -25.50 -16.62
CA GLU A 224 0.80 -26.92 -16.45
C GLU A 224 1.27 -27.55 -15.12
N ARG A 225 1.85 -26.75 -14.22
CA ARG A 225 2.38 -27.20 -12.94
C ARG A 225 1.30 -27.17 -11.87
N ASN A 226 1.01 -28.33 -11.29
CA ASN A 226 0.10 -28.50 -10.18
C ASN A 226 0.88 -28.34 -8.87
N ASP A 227 1.06 -27.08 -8.46
CA ASP A 227 1.87 -26.69 -7.30
C ASP A 227 0.92 -26.24 -6.16
N PRO A 228 0.64 -27.08 -5.13
CA PRO A 228 -0.41 -26.81 -4.13
C PRO A 228 -0.23 -25.51 -3.34
N PHE A 229 1.03 -25.06 -3.16
CA PHE A 229 1.34 -23.78 -2.51
C PHE A 229 0.78 -22.58 -3.27
N TRP A 230 0.89 -22.61 -4.60
CA TRP A 230 0.48 -21.53 -5.49
C TRP A 230 -1.02 -21.59 -5.80
N GLU A 231 -1.57 -22.79 -6.00
CA GLU A 231 -3.01 -22.99 -6.21
C GLU A 231 -3.83 -22.45 -5.05
N ARG A 232 -3.48 -22.82 -3.82
CA ARG A 232 -4.16 -22.33 -2.61
C ARG A 232 -4.15 -20.80 -2.50
N ARG A 233 -3.03 -20.15 -2.86
CA ARG A 233 -2.91 -18.69 -2.88
C ARG A 233 -3.73 -18.05 -4.00
N ALA A 234 -3.77 -18.67 -5.17
CA ALA A 234 -4.57 -18.22 -6.29
C ALA A 234 -6.07 -18.28 -5.96
N GLU A 235 -6.53 -19.39 -5.38
CA GLU A 235 -7.91 -19.58 -4.91
C GLU A 235 -8.29 -18.56 -3.83
N TRP A 236 -7.43 -18.35 -2.83
CA TRP A 236 -7.66 -17.35 -1.78
C TRP A 236 -7.80 -15.93 -2.34
N LEU A 237 -6.92 -15.54 -3.26
CA LEU A 237 -6.97 -14.21 -3.88
C LEU A 237 -8.16 -14.05 -4.84
N ALA A 238 -8.66 -15.15 -5.41
CA ALA A 238 -9.85 -15.16 -6.25
C ALA A 238 -11.17 -15.07 -5.44
N ASP A 239 -11.27 -15.80 -4.32
CA ASP A 239 -12.44 -15.79 -3.43
C ASP A 239 -12.66 -14.43 -2.78
N GLN A 240 -11.56 -13.80 -2.36
CA GLN A 240 -11.56 -12.47 -1.80
C GLN A 240 -10.66 -11.59 -2.67
N PRO A 241 -11.14 -10.98 -3.76
CA PRO A 241 -10.31 -10.07 -4.53
C PRO A 241 -9.95 -8.87 -3.67
N GLY A 242 -8.66 -8.55 -3.57
CA GLY A 242 -8.21 -7.27 -3.02
C GLY A 242 -8.54 -6.13 -3.98
N SER A 243 -8.26 -4.89 -3.56
CA SER A 243 -8.20 -3.79 -4.51
C SER A 243 -6.81 -3.79 -5.14
N ALA A 244 -6.66 -3.61 -6.45
CA ALA A 244 -5.34 -3.31 -7.04
C ALA A 244 -5.10 -1.79 -7.15
N ALA A 245 -6.04 -0.98 -6.65
CA ALA A 245 -5.94 0.47 -6.70
C ALA A 245 -4.72 0.96 -5.92
N ASP A 246 -4.15 2.06 -6.37
CA ASP A 246 -3.13 2.79 -5.60
C ASP A 246 -3.67 3.00 -4.17
N PRO A 247 -2.95 2.53 -3.13
CA PRO A 247 -3.42 2.68 -1.77
C PRO A 247 -3.53 4.15 -1.39
N ASN A 248 -2.90 5.04 -2.18
CA ASN A 248 -3.02 6.47 -2.08
C ASN A 248 -4.17 7.13 -2.84
N ALA A 249 -4.83 6.39 -3.73
CA ALA A 249 -5.95 6.89 -4.52
C ALA A 249 -7.14 7.31 -3.65
N PRO A 250 -8.02 8.19 -4.16
CA PRO A 250 -9.33 8.42 -3.58
C PRO A 250 -10.20 7.16 -3.68
N ASP A 251 -11.19 7.05 -2.79
CA ASP A 251 -12.24 6.02 -2.87
C ASP A 251 -12.98 6.16 -4.22
N GLY A 252 -13.01 5.10 -5.04
CA GLY A 252 -13.63 5.11 -6.37
C GLY A 252 -12.89 4.23 -7.39
N PRO A 253 -13.26 4.32 -8.68
CA PRO A 253 -12.59 3.58 -9.74
C PRO A 253 -11.13 4.03 -9.89
N ASP A 254 -10.24 3.07 -10.10
CA ASP A 254 -8.81 3.35 -10.25
C ASP A 254 -8.48 3.98 -11.62
N ALA A 255 -7.23 4.44 -11.74
CA ALA A 255 -6.74 5.10 -12.94
C ALA A 255 -6.73 4.21 -14.19
N ALA A 256 -6.63 2.88 -14.05
CA ALA A 256 -6.63 1.95 -15.16
C ALA A 256 -8.05 1.73 -15.67
N THR A 257 -8.98 1.45 -14.77
CA THR A 257 -10.42 1.31 -15.03
C THR A 257 -10.96 2.53 -15.75
N LEU A 258 -10.63 3.74 -15.26
CA LEU A 258 -11.08 4.98 -15.91
C LEU A 258 -10.42 5.25 -17.26
N ARG A 259 -9.24 4.68 -17.54
CA ARG A 259 -8.60 4.80 -18.85
C ARG A 259 -9.36 4.01 -19.91
N ASP A 260 -9.93 2.87 -19.53
CA ASP A 260 -10.65 1.98 -20.44
C ASP A 260 -12.14 2.31 -20.57
N ASP A 261 -12.65 3.19 -19.72
CA ASP A 261 -14.03 3.69 -19.75
C ASP A 261 -14.37 4.37 -21.10
N PRO A 262 -15.43 3.93 -21.82
CA PRO A 262 -15.78 4.47 -23.13
C PRO A 262 -16.09 5.97 -23.14
N GLU A 263 -16.73 6.50 -22.10
CA GLU A 263 -17.11 7.92 -22.02
C GLU A 263 -15.88 8.78 -21.75
N VAL A 264 -14.99 8.34 -20.86
CA VAL A 264 -13.72 9.03 -20.57
C VAL A 264 -12.82 9.03 -21.82
N ARG A 265 -12.74 7.92 -22.55
CA ARG A 265 -12.01 7.84 -23.82
C ARG A 265 -12.60 8.75 -24.87
N ALA A 266 -13.92 8.77 -25.05
CA ALA A 266 -14.58 9.64 -26.00
C ALA A 266 -14.32 11.12 -25.67
N ALA A 267 -14.42 11.51 -24.39
CA ALA A 267 -14.09 12.85 -23.93
C ALA A 267 -12.61 13.22 -24.17
N PHE A 268 -11.69 12.29 -23.92
CA PHE A 268 -10.27 12.48 -24.18
C PHE A 268 -9.97 12.71 -25.67
N HIS A 269 -10.58 11.91 -26.55
CA HIS A 269 -10.45 12.08 -27.99
C HIS A 269 -11.03 13.42 -28.45
N ALA A 270 -12.20 13.83 -27.92
CA ALA A 270 -12.80 15.11 -28.24
C ALA A 270 -11.92 16.29 -27.79
N LEU A 271 -11.31 16.23 -26.61
CA LEU A 271 -10.39 17.25 -26.10
C LEU A 271 -9.11 17.37 -26.93
N ARG A 272 -8.63 16.27 -27.53
CA ARG A 272 -7.48 16.30 -28.45
C ARG A 272 -7.79 16.95 -29.79
N LEU A 273 -9.02 16.80 -30.27
CA LEU A 273 -9.45 17.31 -31.57
C LEU A 273 -10.04 18.73 -31.48
N GLY A 274 -10.55 19.13 -30.32
CA GLY A 274 -11.20 20.41 -30.09
C GLY A 274 -10.28 21.48 -29.52
N SER A 275 -10.45 22.73 -29.96
CA SER A 275 -9.82 23.94 -29.41
C SER A 275 -10.79 24.82 -28.61
N GLY A 276 -12.03 24.37 -28.44
CA GLY A 276 -13.12 25.12 -27.83
C GLY A 276 -12.97 25.32 -26.31
N ARG A 277 -13.69 26.31 -25.80
CA ARG A 277 -13.72 26.64 -24.37
C ARG A 277 -14.48 25.59 -23.57
N LEU A 278 -13.98 25.23 -22.39
CA LEU A 278 -14.73 24.41 -21.43
C LEU A 278 -15.60 25.31 -20.54
N ARG A 279 -16.83 24.88 -20.27
CA ARG A 279 -17.75 25.55 -19.33
C ARG A 279 -17.98 24.65 -18.14
N THR A 280 -18.18 25.25 -16.97
CA THR A 280 -18.59 24.50 -15.78
C THR A 280 -20.04 24.03 -15.95
N GLY A 281 -20.26 22.73 -15.85
CA GLY A 281 -21.56 22.08 -15.77
C GLY A 281 -22.02 21.95 -14.33
N ARG A 282 -22.41 20.74 -13.91
CA ARG A 282 -22.83 20.45 -12.52
C ARG A 282 -21.62 20.41 -11.61
N ARG A 283 -21.66 21.16 -10.50
CA ARG A 283 -20.59 21.24 -9.51
C ARG A 283 -21.14 21.03 -8.12
N ASP A 284 -21.42 19.77 -7.81
CA ASP A 284 -21.80 19.38 -6.45
C ASP A 284 -20.55 19.11 -5.63
N THR A 285 -20.58 19.52 -4.37
CA THR A 285 -19.46 19.31 -3.45
C THR A 285 -19.95 18.80 -2.12
N VAL A 286 -19.13 17.96 -1.49
CA VAL A 286 -19.31 17.49 -0.12
C VAL A 286 -18.03 17.78 0.66
N ASP A 287 -18.17 18.19 1.92
CA ASP A 287 -17.01 18.40 2.78
C ASP A 287 -16.42 17.05 3.21
N ARG A 288 -15.12 16.87 2.97
CA ARG A 288 -14.37 15.67 3.35
C ARG A 288 -13.14 16.07 4.17
N PRO A 289 -12.71 15.22 5.12
CA PRO A 289 -11.42 15.40 5.78
C PRO A 289 -10.29 15.21 4.77
N LEU A 290 -9.49 16.25 4.56
CA LEU A 290 -8.30 16.23 3.70
C LEU A 290 -7.05 16.63 4.48
N ILE A 291 -5.92 16.05 4.12
CA ILE A 291 -4.63 16.44 4.69
C ILE A 291 -4.23 17.78 4.09
N ILE A 292 -4.14 18.82 4.93
CA ILE A 292 -3.66 20.15 4.56
C ILE A 292 -2.49 20.50 5.48
N GLY A 293 -1.27 20.47 4.92
CA GLY A 293 -0.04 20.53 5.70
C GLY A 293 0.09 19.30 6.59
N ASN A 294 0.15 19.50 7.91
CA ASN A 294 0.33 18.43 8.91
C ASN A 294 -0.93 18.13 9.73
N ARG A 295 -2.11 18.51 9.23
CA ARG A 295 -3.41 18.31 9.88
C ARG A 295 -4.49 17.98 8.86
N LEU A 296 -5.54 17.33 9.33
CA LEU A 296 -6.77 17.18 8.58
C LEU A 296 -7.61 18.45 8.73
N ARG A 297 -8.27 18.84 7.64
CA ARG A 297 -9.27 19.90 7.59
C ARG A 297 -10.45 19.43 6.78
N MET A 298 -11.66 19.82 7.19
CA MET A 298 -12.83 19.67 6.34
C MET A 298 -12.67 20.62 5.16
N ALA A 299 -12.75 20.08 3.95
CA ALA A 299 -12.59 20.83 2.73
C ALA A 299 -13.50 20.24 1.63
N PRO A 300 -13.95 21.08 0.68
CA PRO A 300 -14.87 20.65 -0.36
C PRO A 300 -14.16 19.69 -1.33
N ALA A 301 -14.76 18.52 -1.49
CA ALA A 301 -14.46 17.51 -2.50
C ALA A 301 -15.58 17.49 -3.53
N LEU A 302 -15.24 17.23 -4.79
CA LEU A 302 -16.19 17.22 -5.91
C LEU A 302 -16.96 15.89 -5.90
N VAL A 303 -18.30 15.96 -5.95
CA VAL A 303 -19.16 14.79 -6.10
C VAL A 303 -19.42 14.58 -7.59
N THR A 304 -19.13 13.37 -8.09
CA THR A 304 -19.37 12.99 -9.48
C THR A 304 -20.06 11.63 -9.55
N PRO A 305 -20.65 11.23 -10.70
CA PRO A 305 -21.22 9.90 -10.85
C PRO A 305 -20.23 8.77 -10.51
N ARG A 306 -18.95 8.95 -10.84
CA ARG A 306 -17.87 8.00 -10.57
C ARG A 306 -17.28 8.13 -9.16
N PHE A 307 -17.48 9.27 -8.50
CA PHE A 307 -17.00 9.57 -7.14
C PHE A 307 -18.14 10.12 -6.26
N PRO A 308 -19.13 9.30 -5.89
CA PRO A 308 -20.30 9.75 -5.14
C PRO A 308 -19.97 10.23 -3.72
N GLU A 309 -18.93 9.66 -3.11
CA GLU A 309 -18.45 10.04 -1.77
C GLU A 309 -17.56 11.30 -1.75
N GLY A 310 -17.31 11.87 -2.93
CA GLY A 310 -16.51 13.07 -3.11
C GLY A 310 -15.01 12.81 -3.31
N VAL A 311 -14.43 13.42 -4.35
CA VAL A 311 -13.00 13.38 -4.67
C VAL A 311 -12.42 14.78 -4.77
N ARG A 312 -11.26 15.02 -4.12
CA ARG A 312 -10.53 16.29 -4.28
C ARG A 312 -9.36 16.15 -5.25
N TYR A 313 -8.57 15.11 -5.07
CA TYR A 313 -7.35 14.86 -5.84
C TYR A 313 -7.49 13.55 -6.60
N PHE A 314 -7.13 13.57 -7.88
CA PHE A 314 -7.01 12.36 -8.69
C PHE A 314 -5.77 12.48 -9.57
N ARG A 315 -4.89 11.47 -9.53
CA ARG A 315 -3.55 11.52 -10.18
C ARG A 315 -2.77 12.80 -9.83
N ASP A 316 -2.74 13.13 -8.54
CA ASP A 316 -2.09 14.31 -7.97
C ASP A 316 -2.63 15.67 -8.48
N ILE A 317 -3.81 15.68 -9.11
CA ILE A 317 -4.44 16.88 -9.65
C ILE A 317 -5.64 17.27 -8.80
N ASP A 318 -5.66 18.54 -8.37
CA ASP A 318 -6.78 19.15 -7.67
C ASP A 318 -7.96 19.38 -8.63
N MET A 319 -8.93 18.47 -8.62
CA MET A 319 -10.07 18.48 -9.53
C MET A 319 -10.94 19.73 -9.34
N LEU A 320 -11.14 20.20 -8.10
CA LEU A 320 -11.94 21.40 -7.86
C LEU A 320 -11.22 22.64 -8.38
N ARG A 321 -9.89 22.67 -8.31
CA ARG A 321 -9.08 23.74 -8.89
C ARG A 321 -9.15 23.75 -10.40
N VAL A 322 -9.10 22.58 -11.05
CA VAL A 322 -9.33 22.46 -12.50
C VAL A 322 -10.69 23.05 -12.88
N VAL A 323 -11.77 22.69 -12.16
CA VAL A 323 -13.11 23.23 -12.43
C VAL A 323 -13.17 24.75 -12.27
N HIS A 324 -12.49 25.30 -11.25
CA HIS A 324 -12.44 26.75 -11.03
C HIS A 324 -11.69 27.49 -12.14
N LEU A 325 -10.56 26.95 -12.59
CA LEU A 325 -9.74 27.56 -13.64
C LEU A 325 -10.39 27.42 -15.02
N ALA A 326 -11.08 26.30 -15.29
CA ALA A 326 -11.74 26.02 -16.56
C ALA A 326 -12.73 27.13 -16.95
N ALA A 327 -13.40 27.75 -15.97
CA ALA A 327 -14.31 28.87 -16.20
C ALA A 327 -13.63 30.09 -16.85
N ALA A 328 -12.32 30.30 -16.64
CA ALA A 328 -11.58 31.42 -17.20
C ALA A 328 -10.72 31.04 -18.42
N SER A 329 -10.42 29.75 -18.61
CA SER A 329 -9.55 29.27 -19.68
C SER A 329 -10.23 29.28 -21.05
N ARG A 330 -9.46 29.56 -22.10
CA ARG A 330 -9.95 29.63 -23.49
C ARG A 330 -10.02 28.27 -24.17
N ASN A 331 -9.13 27.37 -23.81
CA ASN A 331 -9.01 26.01 -24.34
C ASN A 331 -8.28 25.12 -23.31
N PRO A 332 -8.20 23.79 -23.53
CA PRO A 332 -7.52 22.87 -22.61
C PRO A 332 -6.03 23.16 -22.38
N GLY A 333 -5.30 23.67 -23.39
CA GLY A 333 -3.89 24.04 -23.26
C GLY A 333 -3.68 25.22 -22.30
N ALA A 334 -4.46 26.28 -22.47
CA ALA A 334 -4.45 27.45 -21.57
C ALA A 334 -4.90 27.08 -20.15
N LEU A 335 -5.78 26.08 -20.00
CA LEU A 335 -6.17 25.54 -18.70
C LEU A 335 -5.01 24.81 -18.01
N TYR A 336 -4.25 24.00 -18.76
CA TYR A 336 -3.04 23.36 -18.25
C TYR A 336 -1.97 24.38 -17.83
N GLU A 337 -1.73 25.41 -18.64
CA GLU A 337 -0.81 26.51 -18.31
C GLU A 337 -1.24 27.21 -17.01
N SER A 338 -2.51 27.61 -16.93
CA SER A 338 -3.07 28.29 -15.74
C SER A 338 -2.98 27.42 -14.48
N TYR A 339 -3.20 26.10 -14.61
CA TYR A 339 -3.06 25.17 -13.50
C TYR A 339 -1.59 25.02 -13.08
N SER A 340 -0.68 24.90 -14.05
CA SER A 340 0.76 24.75 -13.80
C SER A 340 1.36 25.98 -13.12
N GLU A 341 0.98 27.19 -13.57
CA GLU A 341 1.36 28.44 -12.92
C GLU A 341 0.82 28.57 -11.49
N TRP A 342 -0.41 28.10 -11.26
CA TRP A 342 -0.95 28.04 -9.91
C TRP A 342 -0.20 27.03 -9.04
N ALA A 343 0.02 25.80 -9.52
CA ALA A 343 0.73 24.76 -8.80
C ALA A 343 2.15 25.19 -8.41
N ALA A 344 2.87 25.85 -9.32
CA ALA A 344 4.21 26.39 -9.03
C ALA A 344 4.19 27.48 -7.95
N ARG A 345 3.15 28.33 -7.88
CA ARG A 345 3.01 29.33 -6.81
C ARG A 345 2.70 28.72 -5.44
N GLU A 346 2.06 27.56 -5.42
CA GLU A 346 1.75 26.80 -4.21
C GLU A 346 2.86 25.80 -3.84
N ASP A 347 4.01 25.82 -4.54
CA ASP A 347 5.14 24.90 -4.34
C ASP A 347 4.74 23.42 -4.49
N LEU A 348 3.81 23.14 -5.41
CA LEU A 348 3.37 21.78 -5.73
C LEU A 348 4.22 21.17 -6.85
N PRO A 349 4.41 19.83 -6.87
CA PRO A 349 5.12 19.16 -7.94
C PRO A 349 4.50 19.44 -9.32
N PRO A 350 5.32 19.49 -10.39
CA PRO A 350 4.80 19.66 -11.74
C PRO A 350 3.93 18.45 -12.12
N VAL A 351 2.83 18.73 -12.82
CA VAL A 351 1.88 17.72 -13.29
C VAL A 351 2.15 17.38 -14.75
N ASP A 352 2.18 16.09 -15.06
CA ASP A 352 2.27 15.62 -16.45
C ASP A 352 1.01 15.99 -17.27
N LEU A 353 1.21 16.50 -18.49
CA LEU A 353 0.12 16.92 -19.36
C LEU A 353 -0.85 15.78 -19.70
N ALA A 354 -0.37 14.54 -19.89
CA ALA A 354 -1.25 13.42 -20.21
C ALA A 354 -2.16 13.07 -19.01
N ASN A 355 -1.62 13.11 -17.79
CA ASN A 355 -2.42 12.98 -16.58
C ASN A 355 -3.43 14.12 -16.44
N PHE A 356 -3.00 15.37 -16.68
CA PHE A 356 -3.88 16.52 -16.63
C PHE A 356 -5.07 16.41 -17.58
N ILE A 357 -4.79 16.12 -18.86
CA ILE A 357 -5.84 15.94 -19.86
C ILE A 357 -6.72 14.73 -19.52
N GLY A 358 -6.18 13.67 -18.93
CA GLY A 358 -6.96 12.56 -18.40
C GLY A 358 -7.97 12.99 -17.34
N VAL A 359 -7.60 13.87 -16.41
CA VAL A 359 -8.51 14.42 -15.41
C VAL A 359 -9.56 15.34 -16.03
N VAL A 360 -9.17 16.19 -16.99
CA VAL A 360 -10.14 17.03 -17.70
C VAL A 360 -11.14 16.17 -18.48
N ALA A 361 -10.69 15.08 -19.13
CA ALA A 361 -11.54 14.14 -19.83
C ALA A 361 -12.54 13.46 -18.89
N LEU A 362 -12.08 13.02 -17.71
CA LEU A 362 -12.93 12.48 -16.66
C LEU A 362 -14.00 13.50 -16.23
N LEU A 363 -13.61 14.75 -15.96
CA LEU A 363 -14.56 15.81 -15.59
C LEU A 363 -15.57 16.11 -16.69
N VAL A 364 -15.19 15.95 -17.96
CA VAL A 364 -16.11 16.09 -19.11
C VAL A 364 -17.08 14.90 -19.18
N ALA A 365 -16.58 13.68 -19.03
CA ALA A 365 -17.41 12.46 -19.01
C ALA A 365 -18.44 12.49 -17.86
N ASP A 366 -18.04 13.01 -16.70
CA ASP A 366 -18.91 13.18 -15.53
C ASP A 366 -19.87 14.38 -15.65
N GLY A 367 -19.81 15.16 -16.74
CA GLY A 367 -20.66 16.35 -16.95
C GLY A 367 -20.34 17.53 -16.03
N VAL A 368 -19.20 17.49 -15.33
CA VAL A 368 -18.71 18.58 -14.48
C VAL A 368 -18.14 19.71 -15.32
N LEU A 369 -17.49 19.34 -16.43
CA LEU A 369 -17.09 20.26 -17.49
C LEU A 369 -17.86 19.91 -18.77
N VAL A 370 -18.25 20.93 -19.52
CA VAL A 370 -18.99 20.76 -20.77
C VAL A 370 -18.25 21.51 -21.87
N PRO A 371 -17.97 20.89 -23.03
CA PRO A 371 -17.44 21.60 -24.19
C PRO A 371 -18.41 22.72 -24.60
N GLY A 372 -17.92 23.95 -24.67
CA GLY A 372 -18.68 25.08 -25.19
C GLY A 372 -18.84 24.94 -26.69
N ALA A 373 -20.05 25.20 -27.21
CA ALA A 373 -20.24 25.37 -28.65
C ALA A 373 -19.40 26.56 -29.13
N ASP A 374 -18.60 26.37 -30.18
CA ASP A 374 -17.98 27.48 -30.88
C ASP A 374 -19.11 28.40 -31.36
N ARG A 375 -19.06 29.68 -30.93
CA ARG A 375 -19.86 30.70 -31.58
C ARG A 375 -19.25 30.88 -32.97
N SER A 376 -19.91 30.30 -33.97
CA SER A 376 -19.67 30.53 -35.40
C SER A 376 -19.60 32.02 -35.74
#